data_AF-A0A8J8J040-F1
#
_entry.id   AF-A0A8J8J040-F1
#
_cell.length_a   1.000
_cell.length_b   1.000
_cell.length_c   1.000
_cell.angle_alpha   90.00
_cell.angle_beta   90.00
_cell.angle_gamma   90.00
#
_symmetry.space_group_name_H-M   'P 1'
#
loop_
_entity.id
_entity.type
_entity.pdbx_description
1 polymer ?
#
loop_
_entity_poly.entity_id
_entity_poly.type
_entity_poly.pdbx_seq_one_letter_code
_entity_poly.pdbx_strand_id
1 'polypeptide(L)'
;MRRALFGILVSAILILSLSYYSIVSKEQDVFSGYVVEGKPVEVQNAVVLADTDCVPDKEYTSLTCTAIIEVGEEILKVRYTHPIEVPCLSRGDKVNIFIREDLTLRLIRVSKPSMEH
;
A
#
# COMPACT_ATOMS: atom_id res chain seq x y z
N MET A 1 -49.00 -2.40 -10.40
CA MET A 1 -47.97 -3.43 -10.07
C MET A 1 -46.69 -3.30 -10.91
N ARG A 2 -46.75 -3.16 -12.25
CA ARG A 2 -45.53 -3.03 -13.09
C ARG A 2 -44.58 -1.89 -12.67
N ARG A 3 -45.08 -0.70 -12.34
CA ARG A 3 -44.24 0.46 -11.94
C ARG A 3 -43.48 0.25 -10.61
N ALA A 4 -44.08 -0.46 -9.66
CA ALA A 4 -43.44 -0.79 -8.39
C ALA A 4 -42.30 -1.81 -8.57
N LEU A 5 -42.49 -2.80 -9.46
CA LEU A 5 -41.45 -3.77 -9.82
C LEU A 5 -40.25 -3.09 -10.48
N PHE A 6 -40.48 -2.12 -11.37
CA PHE A 6 -39.41 -1.32 -11.97
C PHE A 6 -38.63 -0.51 -10.92
N GLY A 7 -39.32 0.11 -9.96
CA GLY A 7 -38.67 0.85 -8.87
C GLY A 7 -37.78 -0.04 -8.00
N ILE A 8 -38.25 -1.24 -7.65
CA ILE A 8 -37.47 -2.21 -6.86
C ILE A 8 -36.23 -2.67 -7.64
N LEU A 9 -36.36 -2.90 -8.94
CA LEU A 9 -35.26 -3.37 -9.78
C LEU A 9 -34.15 -2.31 -9.92
N VAL A 10 -34.53 -1.04 -10.08
CA VAL A 10 -33.58 0.08 -10.12
C VAL A 10 -32.88 0.27 -8.77
N SER A 11 -33.62 0.20 -7.67
CA SER A 11 -33.03 0.28 -6.32
C SER A 11 -32.09 -0.87 -6.03
N ALA A 12 -32.41 -2.10 -6.45
CA ALA A 12 -31.55 -3.27 -6.28
C ALA A 12 -30.23 -3.11 -7.07
N ILE A 13 -30.28 -2.61 -8.31
CA ILE A 13 -29.08 -2.34 -9.11
C ILE A 13 -28.22 -1.26 -8.45
N LEU A 14 -28.83 -0.21 -7.89
CA LEU A 14 -28.11 0.86 -7.20
C LEU A 14 -27.43 0.38 -5.90
N ILE A 15 -28.09 -0.50 -5.15
CA ILE A 15 -27.50 -1.11 -3.94
C ILE A 15 -26.34 -2.04 -4.33
N LEU A 16 -26.50 -2.81 -5.40
CA LEU A 16 -25.45 -3.69 -5.93
C LEU A 16 -24.24 -2.90 -6.45
N SER A 17 -24.45 -1.77 -7.12
CA SER A 17 -23.34 -0.92 -7.59
C SER A 17 -22.63 -0.19 -6.46
N LEU A 18 -23.36 0.29 -5.44
CA LEU A 18 -22.75 0.88 -4.24
C LEU A 18 -21.93 -0.15 -3.46
N SER A 19 -22.47 -1.36 -3.26
CA SER A 19 -21.75 -2.43 -2.56
C SER A 19 -20.52 -2.91 -3.33
N TYR A 20 -20.58 -2.97 -4.66
CA TYR A 20 -19.40 -3.25 -5.49
C TYR A 20 -18.30 -2.20 -5.31
N TYR A 21 -18.66 -0.91 -5.27
CA TYR A 21 -17.68 0.18 -5.08
C TYR A 21 -17.01 0.12 -3.70
N SER A 22 -17.77 -0.18 -2.64
CA SER A 22 -17.21 -0.31 -1.28
C SER A 22 -16.28 -1.52 -1.11
N ILE A 23 -16.46 -2.59 -1.89
CA ILE A 23 -15.59 -3.78 -1.83
C ILE A 23 -14.22 -3.52 -2.50
N VAL A 24 -14.16 -2.64 -3.50
CA VAL A 24 -12.92 -2.34 -4.25
C VAL A 24 -12.02 -1.36 -3.50
N SER A 25 -12.58 -0.54 -2.61
CA SER A 25 -11.80 0.31 -1.69
C SER A 25 -11.30 -0.47 -0.47
N LYS A 26 -10.57 -1.57 -0.70
CA LYS A 26 -9.66 -2.06 0.34
C LYS A 26 -8.54 -1.03 0.44
N GLU A 27 -8.47 -0.33 1.56
CA GLU A 27 -7.33 0.49 1.98
C GLU A 27 -6.08 -0.38 1.89
N GLN A 28 -5.39 -0.31 0.76
CA GLN A 28 -4.06 -0.89 0.62
C GLN A 28 -3.11 0.12 1.21
N ASP A 29 -2.19 -0.35 2.05
CA ASP A 29 -1.16 0.52 2.61
C ASP A 29 -0.25 0.99 1.47
N VAL A 30 -0.28 2.30 1.23
CA VAL A 30 0.53 2.97 0.22
C VAL A 30 1.63 3.75 0.91
N PHE A 31 2.86 3.41 0.56
CA PHE A 31 4.06 4.07 1.03
C PHE A 31 4.67 4.87 -0.12
N SER A 32 5.20 6.05 0.18
CA SER A 32 5.95 6.85 -0.79
C SER A 32 7.33 7.13 -0.24
N GLY A 33 8.35 6.98 -1.08
CA GLY A 33 9.75 7.05 -0.66
C GLY A 33 10.72 7.22 -1.82
N TYR A 34 12.01 7.07 -1.53
CA TYR A 34 13.07 7.15 -2.52
C TYR A 34 14.12 6.06 -2.29
N VAL A 35 14.84 5.71 -3.35
CA VAL A 35 15.92 4.73 -3.29
C VAL A 35 17.13 5.34 -2.59
N VAL A 36 17.63 4.63 -1.57
CA VAL A 36 18.88 4.93 -0.88
C VAL A 36 20.02 4.08 -1.45
N GLU A 37 19.73 2.84 -1.82
CA GLU A 37 20.70 1.89 -2.36
C GLU A 37 20.02 0.92 -3.34
N GLY A 38 20.72 0.54 -4.41
CA GLY A 38 20.19 -0.27 -5.51
C GLY A 38 19.68 0.57 -6.69
N LYS A 39 19.13 -0.09 -7.72
CA LYS A 39 18.55 0.57 -8.88
C LYS A 39 17.03 0.70 -8.74
N PRO A 40 16.43 1.88 -8.95
CA PRO A 40 14.98 2.01 -9.03
C PRO A 40 14.44 1.07 -10.11
N VAL A 41 13.47 0.24 -9.73
CA VAL A 41 12.88 -0.77 -10.61
C VAL A 41 11.40 -0.94 -10.29
N GLU A 42 10.60 -1.12 -11.33
CA GLU A 42 9.20 -1.50 -11.19
C GLU A 42 9.09 -3.02 -11.08
N VAL A 43 8.46 -3.49 -10.01
CA VAL A 43 8.35 -4.93 -9.74
C VAL A 43 7.08 -5.22 -8.94
N GLN A 44 6.48 -6.37 -9.21
CA GLN A 44 5.34 -6.87 -8.47
C GLN A 44 5.76 -7.94 -7.47
N ASN A 45 5.09 -7.98 -6.32
CA ASN A 45 5.30 -8.98 -5.26
C ASN A 45 6.75 -9.07 -4.75
N ALA A 46 7.47 -7.96 -4.72
CA ALA A 46 8.79 -7.89 -4.09
C ALA A 46 8.67 -8.14 -2.58
N VAL A 47 9.68 -8.79 -2.00
CA VAL A 47 9.61 -9.28 -0.60
C VAL A 47 10.41 -8.34 0.29
N VAL A 48 9.76 -7.82 1.33
CA VAL A 48 10.45 -7.04 2.36
C VAL A 48 11.28 -8.01 3.22
N LEU A 49 12.59 -7.79 3.26
CA LEU A 49 13.53 -8.58 4.07
C LEU A 49 13.61 -8.04 5.50
N ALA A 50 13.59 -6.73 5.64
CA ALA A 50 13.63 -6.02 6.90
C ALA A 50 13.12 -4.58 6.75
N ASP A 51 12.73 -3.99 7.86
CA ASP A 51 12.51 -2.55 7.97
C ASP A 51 13.27 -2.02 9.18
N THR A 52 13.93 -0.89 8.99
CA THR A 52 14.96 -0.38 9.91
C THR A 52 14.89 1.14 10.00
N ASP A 53 15.54 1.71 11.02
CA ASP A 53 15.67 3.16 11.18
C ASP A 53 14.34 3.93 11.19
N CYS A 54 13.30 3.34 11.76
CA CYS A 54 11.99 3.96 11.95
C CYS A 54 12.06 5.05 13.02
N VAL A 55 11.97 6.30 12.59
CA VAL A 55 12.02 7.48 13.47
C VAL A 55 10.74 8.29 13.33
N PRO A 56 10.04 8.62 14.44
CA PRO A 56 8.86 9.47 14.40
C PRO A 56 9.23 10.93 14.10
N ASP A 57 8.31 11.65 13.49
CA ASP A 57 8.39 13.11 13.43
C ASP A 57 8.21 13.76 14.81
N LYS A 58 8.40 15.09 14.89
CA LYS A 58 8.31 15.83 16.16
C LYS A 58 6.91 15.82 16.77
N GLU A 59 5.89 15.67 15.94
CA GLU A 59 4.49 15.71 16.35
C GLU A 59 3.92 14.31 16.62
N TYR A 60 4.73 13.25 16.43
CA TYR A 60 4.33 11.85 16.53
C TYR A 60 3.16 11.46 15.62
N THR A 61 3.08 12.08 14.44
CA THR A 61 2.01 11.82 13.46
C THR A 61 2.46 10.89 12.33
N SER A 62 3.77 10.83 12.07
CA SER A 62 4.34 10.05 10.98
C SER A 62 5.65 9.36 11.39
N LEU A 63 5.97 8.24 10.72
CA LEU A 63 7.21 7.50 10.86
C LEU A 63 7.97 7.55 9.53
N THR A 64 9.28 7.78 9.61
CA THR A 64 10.19 7.61 8.47
C THR A 64 11.08 6.40 8.72
N CYS A 65 10.99 5.42 7.85
CA CYS A 65 11.67 4.12 7.96
C CYS A 65 12.51 3.83 6.71
N THR A 66 13.35 2.80 6.78
CA THR A 66 14.17 2.31 5.67
C THR A 66 13.92 0.81 5.48
N ALA A 67 13.18 0.49 4.42
CA ALA A 67 12.89 -0.88 4.03
C ALA A 67 14.03 -1.46 3.18
N ILE A 68 14.39 -2.71 3.46
CA ILE A 68 15.29 -3.53 2.65
C ILE A 68 14.42 -4.55 1.91
N ILE A 69 14.43 -4.48 0.58
CA ILE A 69 13.49 -5.23 -0.26
C ILE A 69 14.28 -6.08 -1.25
N GLU A 70 13.94 -7.36 -1.32
CA GLU A 70 14.45 -8.29 -2.33
C GLU A 70 13.70 -8.11 -3.65
N VAL A 71 14.46 -7.83 -4.71
CA VAL A 71 13.94 -7.65 -6.07
C VAL A 71 14.72 -8.56 -7.01
N GLY A 72 14.21 -9.77 -7.23
CA GLY A 72 14.93 -10.79 -8.01
C GLY A 72 16.21 -11.21 -7.29
N GLU A 73 17.37 -11.00 -7.92
CA GLU A 73 18.69 -11.28 -7.34
C GLU A 73 19.35 -10.03 -6.73
N GLU A 74 18.66 -8.88 -6.75
CA GLU A 74 19.17 -7.61 -6.23
C GLU A 74 18.46 -7.19 -4.93
N ILE A 75 19.11 -6.30 -4.17
CA ILE A 75 18.55 -5.67 -2.98
C ILE A 75 18.30 -4.19 -3.27
N LEU A 76 17.10 -3.74 -2.92
CA LEU A 76 16.69 -2.34 -2.98
C LEU A 76 16.47 -1.80 -1.57
N LYS A 77 17.16 -0.72 -1.19
CA LYS A 77 16.89 0.00 0.06
C LYS A 77 16.08 1.24 -0.23
N VAL A 78 14.92 1.36 0.40
CA VAL A 78 13.96 2.44 0.18
C VAL A 78 13.69 3.16 1.48
N ARG A 79 13.93 4.47 1.51
CA ARG A 79 13.53 5.33 2.63
C ARG A 79 12.16 5.89 2.35
N TYR A 80 11.21 5.65 3.25
CA TYR A 80 9.81 5.97 3.05
C TYR A 80 9.19 6.56 4.32
N THR A 81 8.13 7.33 4.14
CA THR A 81 7.39 7.95 5.24
C THR A 81 5.92 7.56 5.18
N HIS A 82 5.32 7.27 6.33
CA HIS A 82 3.90 6.94 6.43
C HIS A 82 3.28 7.48 7.73
N PRO A 83 1.94 7.65 7.78
CA PRO A 83 1.24 8.00 9.02
C PRO A 83 1.45 6.92 10.10
N ILE A 84 1.51 7.33 11.36
CA ILE A 84 1.75 6.41 12.48
C ILE A 84 0.66 5.35 12.64
N GLU A 85 -0.56 5.62 12.16
CA GLU A 85 -1.69 4.68 12.18
C GLU A 85 -1.50 3.51 11.20
N VAL A 86 -0.68 3.69 10.16
CA VAL A 86 -0.38 2.67 9.15
C VAL A 86 0.76 1.79 9.66
N PRO A 87 0.64 0.44 9.68
CA PRO A 87 1.72 -0.44 10.14
C PRO A 87 2.96 -0.36 9.25
N CYS A 88 4.14 -0.25 9.86
CA CYS A 88 5.43 -0.31 9.16
C CYS A 88 5.55 -1.57 8.30
N LEU A 89 6.32 -1.50 7.21
CA LEU A 89 6.71 -2.68 6.47
C LEU A 89 7.43 -3.67 7.39
N SER A 90 7.15 -4.95 7.22
CA SER A 90 7.69 -5.99 8.08
C SER A 90 8.25 -7.14 7.24
N ARG A 91 9.18 -7.89 7.82
CA ARG A 91 9.82 -9.02 7.14
C ARG A 91 8.76 -10.01 6.63
N GLY A 92 8.80 -10.32 5.35
CA GLY A 92 7.86 -11.21 4.67
C GLY A 92 6.65 -10.51 4.06
N ASP A 93 6.46 -9.20 4.30
CA ASP A 93 5.46 -8.42 3.57
C ASP A 93 5.80 -8.43 2.08
N LYS A 94 4.75 -8.49 1.25
CA LYS A 94 4.86 -8.37 -0.20
C LYS A 94 4.41 -6.99 -0.64
N VAL A 95 5.21 -6.34 -1.49
CA VAL A 95 4.93 -5.01 -2.02
C VAL A 95 5.04 -4.98 -3.54
N ASN A 96 4.19 -4.19 -4.16
CA ASN A 96 4.37 -3.75 -5.55
C ASN A 96 5.09 -2.41 -5.55
N ILE A 97 6.12 -2.29 -6.38
CA ILE A 97 6.94 -1.08 -6.50
C ILE A 97 6.67 -0.45 -7.86
N PHE A 98 6.33 0.84 -7.84
CA PHE A 98 6.11 1.66 -9.02
C PHE A 98 7.01 2.89 -8.96
N ILE A 99 7.55 3.31 -10.12
CA ILE A 99 8.34 4.53 -10.21
C ILE A 99 7.38 5.66 -10.62
N ARG A 100 7.41 6.78 -9.87
CA ARG A 100 6.66 7.99 -10.23
C ARG A 100 7.51 8.90 -11.12
N GLU A 101 6.84 9.84 -11.78
CA GLU A 101 7.45 10.81 -12.70
C GLU A 101 8.53 11.70 -12.02
N ASP A 102 8.44 11.89 -10.71
CA ASP A 102 9.39 12.66 -9.89
C ASP A 102 10.55 11.81 -9.33
N LEU A 103 10.75 10.59 -9.86
CA LEU A 103 11.74 9.60 -9.41
C LEU A 103 11.52 9.09 -7.98
N THR A 104 10.37 9.38 -7.36
CA THR A 104 9.97 8.73 -6.12
C THR A 104 9.43 7.34 -6.40
N LEU A 105 9.53 6.46 -5.40
CA LEU A 105 8.92 5.14 -5.42
C LEU A 105 7.60 5.16 -4.68
N ARG A 106 6.59 4.52 -5.29
CA ARG A 106 5.34 4.15 -4.64
C ARG A 106 5.37 2.67 -4.34
N LEU A 107 5.28 2.31 -3.07
CA LEU A 107 5.17 0.93 -2.62
C LEU A 107 3.73 0.66 -2.20
N ILE A 108 3.15 -0.43 -2.67
CA ILE A 108 1.78 -0.83 -2.32
C ILE A 108 1.84 -2.22 -1.68
N ARG A 109 1.47 -2.32 -0.40
CA ARG A 109 1.41 -3.61 0.29
C ARG A 109 0.29 -4.48 -0.29
N VAL A 110 0.63 -5.72 -0.65
CA VAL A 110 -0.28 -6.66 -1.34
C VAL A 110 -1.04 -7.54 -0.34
N SER A 111 -0.50 -7.75 0.86
CA SER A 111 -1.04 -8.64 1.89
C SER A 111 -1.46 -7.91 3.17
N LYS A 112 -2.19 -8.59 4.06
CA LYS A 112 -2.36 -8.10 5.45
C LYS A 112 -0.96 -7.87 6.05
N PRO A 113 -0.75 -6.80 6.84
CA PRO A 113 0.48 -6.60 7.58
C PRO A 113 0.86 -7.85 8.37
N SER A 114 2.13 -8.25 8.33
CA SER A 114 2.63 -9.39 9.10
C SER A 114 2.74 -9.10 10.60
N MET A 115 2.75 -7.83 11.00
CA MET A 115 2.63 -7.40 12.40
C MET A 115 1.50 -6.39 12.58
N GLU A 116 0.80 -6.49 13.71
CA GLU A 116 -0.07 -5.43 14.21
C GLU A 116 0.79 -4.46 15.04
N HIS A 117 0.40 -3.18 15.08
CA HIS A 117 1.07 -2.14 15.86
C HIS A 117 1.13 -2.47 17.36
#